data_AF-A0A9E5R7V3-F1
#
_entry.id   AF-A0A9E5R7V3-F1
#
_cell.length_a   1.000
_cell.length_b   1.000
_cell.length_c   1.000
_cell.angle_alpha   90.00
_cell.angle_beta   90.00
_cell.angle_gamma   90.00
#
_symmetry.space_group_name_H-M   'P 1'
#
loop_
_entity.id
_entity.type
_entity.pdbx_description
1 polymer ?
#
loop_
_entity_poly.entity_id
_entity_poly.type
_entity_poly.pdbx_seq_one_letter_code
_entity_poly.pdbx_strand_id
1 'polypeptide(L)'
;MHKQLWLWLGMLWLAGCGALGGDAQPLVVVATPDAPDAGFQTYEHPSDVFSIRVPPSWIPDQLPDDNGLRVQFTAIEGAERVVRLTIYVVNTGQPLQAEAFASAVRAYQPPPDLAAIPWRLVESETAMPDGSVRVVGVRGYPTLGPRALNIFLQPNGSYFSALEVDVTGADEATLQTLRAVANTFRVNTAAPLRQGAVFPAGVTSATGVIGFQNYLHWQDSNGGFNLTGQVVNQSEEAFEAMRLTGFLLDEAGNILAERSGILSLDVLRAGEVAPFRLRFDTGRPTTAVRYEIHAAARAADFDRNRFYGDENFIIGEEEARISEDGFLIISGLVQNNNTQLATNVKIIATILDAQGQVVAAETTFVNQETLRPGEAVPFEVTVSELGGPGFSYDLLVQGSLP
;
A
#
# COMPACT_ATOMS: atom_id res chain seq x y z
N MET A 1 53.93 -63.91 -12.07
CA MET A 1 53.45 -62.52 -12.00
C MET A 1 52.54 -62.38 -10.79
N HIS A 2 52.78 -61.33 -10.01
CA HIS A 2 52.13 -60.90 -8.76
C HIS A 2 50.61 -61.13 -8.70
N LYS A 3 49.92 -61.28 -7.56
CA LYS A 3 50.12 -61.33 -6.09
C LYS A 3 48.71 -61.77 -5.59
N GLN A 4 48.58 -62.75 -4.70
CA GLN A 4 48.16 -62.57 -3.28
C GLN A 4 46.91 -61.70 -3.08
N LEU A 5 45.90 -62.00 -2.25
CA LEU A 5 45.74 -62.87 -1.08
C LEU A 5 44.21 -62.80 -0.75
N TRP A 6 43.50 -63.91 -0.48
CA TRP A 6 42.97 -64.31 0.85
C TRP A 6 41.82 -63.44 1.40
N LEU A 7 40.87 -63.92 2.18
CA LEU A 7 40.36 -65.25 2.48
C LEU A 7 38.94 -65.02 3.04
N TRP A 8 38.11 -66.03 2.88
CA TRP A 8 36.82 -66.22 3.53
C TRP A 8 36.88 -66.10 5.06
N LEU A 9 35.83 -65.55 5.68
CA LEU A 9 34.88 -66.28 6.55
C LEU A 9 33.86 -65.30 7.15
N GLY A 10 32.61 -65.74 7.32
CA GLY A 10 31.78 -65.21 8.41
C GLY A 10 30.28 -65.08 8.11
N MET A 11 29.56 -66.19 8.19
CA MET A 11 28.13 -66.17 8.54
C MET A 11 27.92 -67.25 9.61
N LEU A 12 27.63 -66.86 10.84
CA LEU A 12 26.38 -67.19 11.53
C LEU A 12 26.33 -66.52 12.92
N TRP A 13 25.10 -66.24 13.32
CA TRP A 13 24.63 -65.47 14.47
C TRP A 13 25.07 -66.01 15.85
N LEU A 14 25.23 -65.10 16.83
CA LEU A 14 24.35 -65.03 18.03
C LEU A 14 24.78 -63.94 19.03
N ALA A 15 23.78 -63.15 19.43
CA ALA A 15 23.50 -62.54 20.74
C ALA A 15 24.62 -61.83 21.52
N GLY A 16 24.37 -60.55 21.87
CA GLY A 16 24.90 -59.98 23.10
C GLY A 16 25.07 -58.47 23.10
N CYS A 17 24.14 -57.79 23.76
CA CYS A 17 24.27 -56.53 24.51
C CYS A 17 25.21 -55.42 24.00
N GLY A 18 24.64 -54.25 23.76
CA GLY A 18 25.39 -53.00 23.81
C GLY A 18 24.61 -51.83 23.23
N ALA A 19 24.13 -50.97 24.10
CA ALA A 19 23.53 -49.68 23.75
C ALA A 19 24.45 -48.86 22.84
N LEU A 20 23.86 -48.11 21.90
CA LEU A 20 24.21 -46.75 21.46
C LEU A 20 23.50 -46.45 20.11
N GLY A 21 22.84 -45.29 20.03
CA GLY A 21 22.33 -44.73 18.77
C GLY A 21 20.82 -44.81 18.64
N GLY A 22 20.13 -43.73 19.00
CA GLY A 22 18.73 -43.53 18.61
C GLY A 22 18.67 -43.37 17.10
N ASP A 23 18.17 -44.39 16.41
CA ASP A 23 17.74 -44.29 15.02
C ASP A 23 16.59 -43.28 14.96
N ALA A 24 16.92 -42.07 14.50
CA ALA A 24 15.94 -41.22 13.86
C ALA A 24 15.37 -42.03 12.69
N GLN A 25 14.16 -42.57 12.88
CA GLN A 25 13.39 -43.09 11.76
C GLN A 25 13.40 -42.03 10.67
N PRO A 26 13.61 -42.38 9.38
CA PRO A 26 13.39 -41.42 8.33
C PRO A 26 11.94 -40.95 8.47
N LEU A 27 11.77 -39.68 8.81
CA LEU A 27 10.47 -39.03 8.75
C LEU A 27 10.06 -39.10 7.28
N VAL A 28 9.30 -40.12 6.92
CA VAL A 28 8.58 -40.15 5.68
C VAL A 28 7.51 -39.08 5.84
N VAL A 29 7.88 -37.84 5.52
CA VAL A 29 6.93 -36.77 5.28
C VAL A 29 6.22 -37.20 4.01
N VAL A 30 5.10 -37.89 4.18
CA VAL A 30 4.09 -37.94 3.13
C VAL A 30 3.75 -36.48 2.90
N ALA A 31 4.14 -35.95 1.74
CA ALA A 31 3.61 -34.68 1.26
C ALA A 31 2.12 -34.89 1.13
N THR A 32 1.39 -34.62 2.22
CA THR A 32 -0.04 -34.39 2.13
C THR A 32 -0.15 -33.27 1.12
N PRO A 33 -0.82 -33.47 -0.03
CA PRO A 33 -1.05 -32.36 -0.94
C PRO A 33 -1.64 -31.23 -0.10
N ASP A 34 -1.03 -30.06 -0.21
CA ASP A 34 -1.53 -28.85 0.41
C ASP A 34 -3.05 -28.82 0.19
N ALA A 35 -3.82 -28.58 1.27
CA ALA A 35 -5.26 -28.47 1.13
C ALA A 35 -5.55 -27.50 -0.03
N PRO A 36 -6.60 -27.71 -0.84
CA PRO A 36 -6.92 -26.79 -1.95
C PRO A 36 -7.09 -25.32 -1.51
N ASP A 37 -7.18 -25.09 -0.19
CA ASP A 37 -7.25 -23.81 0.52
C ASP A 37 -5.92 -23.26 1.08
N ALA A 38 -4.82 -24.03 1.06
CA ALA A 38 -3.56 -23.68 1.71
C ALA A 38 -2.81 -22.50 1.06
N GLY A 39 -3.21 -22.10 -0.15
CA GLY A 39 -2.61 -20.98 -0.89
C GLY A 39 -3.30 -19.63 -0.69
N PHE A 40 -4.33 -19.53 0.15
CA PHE A 40 -5.10 -18.29 0.34
C PHE A 40 -5.31 -17.96 1.83
N GLN A 41 -5.16 -16.70 2.17
CA GLN A 41 -5.54 -16.14 3.47
C GLN A 41 -6.79 -15.27 3.32
N THR A 42 -7.62 -15.23 4.37
CA THR A 42 -8.74 -14.30 4.42
C THR A 42 -8.24 -12.91 4.80
N TYR A 43 -8.48 -11.95 3.93
CA TYR A 43 -8.43 -10.53 4.25
C TYR A 43 -9.82 -10.09 4.70
N GLU A 44 -9.93 -9.63 5.95
CA GLU A 44 -11.09 -8.92 6.47
C GLU A 44 -10.75 -7.44 6.52
N HIS A 45 -11.56 -6.60 5.90
CA HIS A 45 -11.31 -5.17 5.93
C HIS A 45 -11.45 -4.65 7.39
N PRO A 46 -10.63 -3.69 7.86
CA PRO A 46 -10.71 -3.17 9.23
C PRO A 46 -12.08 -2.60 9.64
N SER A 47 -12.88 -2.12 8.68
CA SER A 47 -14.26 -1.68 8.92
C SER A 47 -15.30 -2.81 8.95
N ASP A 48 -14.87 -4.06 8.79
CA ASP A 48 -15.69 -5.27 8.67
C ASP A 48 -16.63 -5.29 7.44
N VAL A 49 -16.51 -4.33 6.51
CA VAL A 49 -17.49 -4.17 5.41
C VAL A 49 -17.37 -5.22 4.31
N PHE A 50 -16.20 -5.84 4.14
CA PHE A 50 -16.04 -6.94 3.21
C PHE A 50 -14.94 -7.90 3.66
N SER A 51 -15.02 -9.12 3.14
CA SER A 51 -13.95 -10.12 3.24
C SER A 51 -13.64 -10.70 1.87
N ILE A 52 -12.39 -11.09 1.65
CA ILE A 52 -11.98 -11.79 0.44
C ILE A 52 -10.81 -12.72 0.77
N ARG A 53 -10.69 -13.84 0.06
CA ARG A 53 -9.52 -14.73 0.19
C ARG A 53 -8.54 -14.43 -0.94
N VAL A 54 -7.31 -14.10 -0.56
CA VAL A 54 -6.22 -13.71 -1.49
C VAL A 54 -4.96 -14.52 -1.18
N PRO A 55 -4.05 -14.71 -2.14
CA PRO A 55 -2.74 -15.28 -1.85
C PRO A 55 -2.03 -14.49 -0.74
N PRO A 56 -1.28 -15.14 0.17
CA PRO A 56 -0.58 -14.45 1.25
C PRO A 56 0.43 -13.38 0.79
N SER A 57 0.94 -13.52 -0.44
CA SER A 57 1.86 -12.56 -1.07
C SER A 57 1.18 -11.31 -1.62
N TRP A 58 -0.15 -11.28 -1.69
CA TRP A 58 -0.88 -10.10 -2.17
C TRP A 58 -0.94 -9.04 -1.09
N ILE A 59 -0.60 -7.81 -1.46
CA ILE A 59 -0.53 -6.68 -0.55
C ILE A 59 -1.79 -5.82 -0.73
N PRO A 60 -2.67 -5.72 0.29
CA PRO A 60 -3.79 -4.80 0.24
C PRO A 60 -3.33 -3.35 0.44
N ASP A 61 -3.95 -2.42 -0.28
CA ASP A 61 -3.76 -0.98 -0.10
C ASP A 61 -5.09 -0.24 -0.15
N GLN A 62 -5.39 0.58 0.86
CA GLN A 62 -6.64 1.33 0.94
C GLN A 62 -6.50 2.71 0.31
N LEU A 63 -7.42 3.02 -0.59
CA LEU A 63 -7.46 4.28 -1.30
C LEU A 63 -8.51 5.21 -0.66
N PRO A 64 -8.23 6.51 -0.55
CA PRO A 64 -9.19 7.47 -0.06
C PRO A 64 -10.38 7.60 -1.02
N ASP A 65 -11.59 7.53 -0.45
CA ASP A 65 -12.82 7.77 -1.18
C ASP A 65 -13.85 8.36 -0.23
N ASP A 66 -14.34 9.58 -0.53
CA ASP A 66 -15.31 10.28 0.32
C ASP A 66 -16.68 9.59 0.33
N ASN A 67 -16.94 8.73 -0.66
CA ASN A 67 -18.25 8.15 -0.92
C ASN A 67 -18.34 6.68 -0.56
N GLY A 68 -17.24 6.03 -0.25
CA GLY A 68 -17.22 4.62 0.07
C GLY A 68 -15.85 4.16 0.52
N LEU A 69 -15.60 2.89 0.29
CA LEU A 69 -14.33 2.25 0.57
C LEU A 69 -13.75 1.74 -0.73
N ARG A 70 -12.46 1.98 -0.95
CA ARG A 70 -11.74 1.39 -2.08
C ARG A 70 -10.43 0.76 -1.62
N VAL A 71 -10.17 -0.47 -2.06
CA VAL A 71 -8.98 -1.24 -1.69
C VAL A 71 -8.40 -1.91 -2.93
N GLN A 72 -7.10 -1.84 -3.11
CA GLN A 72 -6.37 -2.54 -4.15
C GLN A 72 -5.61 -3.72 -3.57
N PHE A 73 -5.37 -4.73 -4.40
CA PHE A 73 -4.47 -5.82 -4.08
C PHE A 73 -3.40 -5.95 -5.16
N THR A 74 -2.16 -5.79 -4.72
CA THR A 74 -0.97 -5.90 -5.55
C THR A 74 -0.39 -7.30 -5.43
N ALA A 75 -0.32 -8.01 -6.55
CA ALA A 75 0.34 -9.30 -6.67
C ALA A 75 1.84 -9.12 -6.93
N ILE A 76 2.66 -10.04 -6.42
CA ILE A 76 4.09 -10.15 -6.74
C ILE A 76 4.25 -11.20 -7.83
N GLU A 77 4.67 -10.78 -9.02
CA GLU A 77 4.80 -11.60 -10.22
C GLU A 77 6.23 -11.53 -10.74
N GLY A 78 7.06 -12.50 -10.33
CA GLY A 78 8.50 -12.42 -10.55
C GLY A 78 9.11 -11.26 -9.76
N ALA A 79 9.78 -10.34 -10.45
CA ALA A 79 10.30 -9.10 -9.86
C ALA A 79 9.29 -7.92 -9.95
N GLU A 80 8.18 -8.10 -10.67
CA GLU A 80 7.20 -7.05 -10.86
C GLU A 80 6.10 -7.13 -9.79
N ARG A 81 5.54 -5.96 -9.49
CA ARG A 81 4.41 -5.82 -8.58
C ARG A 81 3.26 -5.22 -9.37
N VAL A 82 2.17 -5.98 -9.47
CA VAL A 82 1.07 -5.71 -10.39
C VAL A 82 -0.21 -5.61 -9.60
N VAL A 83 -0.91 -4.47 -9.69
CA VAL A 83 -2.27 -4.34 -9.16
C VAL A 83 -3.17 -5.26 -9.97
N ARG A 84 -3.70 -6.30 -9.31
CA ARG A 84 -4.52 -7.34 -9.94
C ARG A 84 -5.99 -7.26 -9.58
N LEU A 85 -6.30 -6.63 -8.46
CA LEU A 85 -7.67 -6.48 -7.98
C LEU A 85 -7.87 -5.08 -7.41
N THR A 86 -8.97 -4.44 -7.78
CA THR A 86 -9.50 -3.28 -7.05
C THR A 86 -10.92 -3.60 -6.60
N ILE A 87 -11.21 -3.33 -5.33
CA ILE A 87 -12.51 -3.50 -4.70
C ILE A 87 -13.01 -2.11 -4.34
N TYR A 88 -14.24 -1.79 -4.73
CA TYR A 88 -14.95 -0.60 -4.33
C TYR A 88 -16.27 -0.99 -3.68
N VAL A 89 -16.59 -0.43 -2.52
CA VAL A 89 -17.84 -0.69 -1.78
C VAL A 89 -18.45 0.63 -1.32
N VAL A 90 -19.72 0.86 -1.64
CA VAL A 90 -20.46 2.08 -1.27
C VAL A 90 -21.75 1.68 -0.58
N ASN A 91 -22.02 2.27 0.59
CA ASN A 91 -23.36 2.23 1.16
C ASN A 91 -24.19 3.37 0.56
N THR A 92 -25.15 3.06 -0.30
CA THR A 92 -25.99 4.08 -0.95
C THR A 92 -27.12 4.59 -0.05
N GLY A 93 -27.29 3.99 1.13
CA GLY A 93 -28.34 4.34 2.09
C GLY A 93 -29.75 3.86 1.70
N GLN A 94 -29.95 3.38 0.47
CA GLN A 94 -31.22 2.84 -0.02
C GLN A 94 -31.03 1.46 -0.67
N PRO A 95 -31.98 0.52 -0.55
CA PRO A 95 -31.88 -0.77 -1.21
C PRO A 95 -31.70 -0.65 -2.74
N LEU A 96 -30.68 -1.30 -3.28
CA LEU A 96 -30.35 -1.32 -4.71
C LEU A 96 -31.23 -2.34 -5.46
N GLN A 97 -32.50 -2.00 -5.62
CA GLN A 97 -33.40 -2.71 -6.53
C GLN A 97 -32.97 -2.50 -7.99
N ALA A 98 -33.56 -3.24 -8.94
CA ALA A 98 -33.10 -3.31 -10.34
C ALA A 98 -32.79 -1.95 -10.98
N GLU A 99 -33.67 -0.95 -10.88
CA GLU A 99 -33.45 0.38 -11.49
C GLU A 99 -32.37 1.20 -10.77
N ALA A 100 -32.35 1.15 -9.43
CA ALA A 100 -31.34 1.83 -8.63
C ALA A 100 -29.95 1.22 -8.87
N PHE A 101 -29.88 -0.10 -8.98
CA PHE A 101 -28.67 -0.82 -9.33
C PHE A 101 -28.21 -0.51 -10.75
N ALA A 102 -29.10 -0.51 -11.75
CA ALA A 102 -28.75 -0.11 -13.12
C ALA A 102 -28.25 1.34 -13.20
N SER A 103 -28.77 2.23 -12.36
CA SER A 103 -28.29 3.60 -12.24
C SER A 103 -26.90 3.67 -11.58
N ALA A 104 -26.65 2.87 -10.54
CA ALA A 104 -25.34 2.74 -9.92
C ALA A 104 -24.30 2.15 -10.89
N VAL A 105 -24.67 1.13 -11.68
CA VAL A 105 -23.81 0.56 -12.73
C VAL A 105 -23.41 1.62 -13.75
N ARG A 106 -24.37 2.43 -14.23
CA ARG A 106 -24.08 3.55 -15.15
C ARG A 106 -23.23 4.65 -14.53
N ALA A 107 -23.38 4.91 -13.23
CA ALA A 107 -22.54 5.87 -12.52
C ALA A 107 -21.09 5.35 -12.36
N TYR A 108 -20.93 4.06 -12.08
CA TYR A 108 -19.61 3.44 -11.94
C TYR A 108 -18.89 3.24 -13.28
N GLN A 109 -19.62 2.82 -14.31
CA GLN A 109 -19.12 2.58 -15.65
C GLN A 109 -19.91 3.44 -16.64
N PRO A 110 -19.61 4.74 -16.72
CA PRO A 110 -20.34 5.66 -17.58
C PRO A 110 -20.21 5.27 -19.06
N PRO A 111 -21.23 5.59 -19.88
CA PRO A 111 -21.17 5.47 -21.33
C PRO A 111 -19.91 6.14 -21.91
N PRO A 112 -19.36 5.67 -23.04
CA PRO A 112 -18.10 6.18 -23.58
C PRO A 112 -18.05 7.69 -23.83
N ASP A 113 -19.17 8.32 -24.15
CA ASP A 113 -19.32 9.77 -24.35
C ASP A 113 -19.26 10.59 -23.06
N LEU A 114 -19.47 9.94 -21.92
CA LEU A 114 -19.41 10.52 -20.57
C LEU A 114 -18.23 9.97 -19.75
N ALA A 115 -17.46 9.03 -20.31
CA ALA A 115 -16.37 8.38 -19.60
C ALA A 115 -15.14 9.27 -19.53
N ALA A 116 -14.70 9.53 -18.29
CA ALA A 116 -13.50 10.30 -17.97
C ALA A 116 -12.22 9.72 -18.59
N ILE A 117 -12.20 8.40 -18.69
CA ILE A 117 -11.05 7.61 -19.13
C ILE A 117 -11.54 6.76 -20.29
N PRO A 118 -10.79 6.71 -21.41
CA PRO A 118 -11.16 5.89 -22.55
C PRO A 118 -11.47 4.45 -22.12
N TRP A 119 -12.72 4.04 -22.30
CA TRP A 119 -13.17 2.67 -22.06
C TRP A 119 -13.65 2.06 -23.37
N ARG A 120 -13.08 0.90 -23.70
CA ARG A 120 -13.52 0.11 -24.85
C ARG A 120 -14.10 -1.21 -24.36
N LEU A 121 -15.41 -1.34 -24.51
CA LEU A 121 -16.11 -2.60 -24.25
C LEU A 121 -15.61 -3.71 -25.21
N VAL A 122 -15.29 -4.88 -24.67
CA VAL A 122 -14.84 -6.06 -25.43
C VAL A 122 -15.96 -7.09 -25.51
N GLU A 123 -16.69 -7.32 -24.41
CA GLU A 123 -17.88 -8.17 -24.37
C GLU A 123 -19.08 -7.32 -23.90
N SER A 124 -20.27 -7.58 -24.44
CA SER A 124 -21.49 -6.94 -23.94
C SER A 124 -21.67 -7.21 -22.44
N GLU A 125 -22.21 -6.23 -21.73
CA GLU A 125 -22.59 -6.39 -20.33
C GLU A 125 -23.44 -7.65 -20.15
N THR A 126 -23.03 -8.50 -19.24
CA THR A 126 -23.69 -9.79 -19.00
C THR A 126 -24.34 -9.76 -17.64
N ALA A 127 -25.67 -9.75 -17.61
CA ALA A 127 -26.43 -9.94 -16.39
C ALA A 127 -26.25 -11.37 -15.87
N MET A 128 -26.01 -11.52 -14.57
CA MET A 128 -25.81 -12.81 -13.93
C MET A 128 -27.05 -13.23 -13.13
N PRO A 129 -27.26 -14.53 -12.86
CA PRO A 129 -28.44 -15.02 -12.15
C PRO A 129 -28.62 -14.48 -10.73
N ASP A 130 -27.53 -14.02 -10.10
CA ASP A 130 -27.50 -13.43 -8.76
C ASP A 130 -27.80 -11.92 -8.76
N GLY A 131 -28.17 -11.35 -9.91
CA GLY A 131 -28.43 -9.92 -10.07
C GLY A 131 -27.19 -9.07 -10.27
N SER A 132 -25.99 -9.67 -10.28
CA SER A 132 -24.76 -8.97 -10.62
C SER A 132 -24.62 -8.72 -12.13
N VAL A 133 -23.73 -7.80 -12.50
CA VAL A 133 -23.38 -7.50 -13.89
C VAL A 133 -21.89 -7.70 -14.07
N ARG A 134 -21.51 -8.46 -15.09
CA ARG A 134 -20.12 -8.58 -15.54
C ARG A 134 -19.90 -7.67 -16.74
N VAL A 135 -18.85 -6.86 -16.67
CA VAL A 135 -18.39 -5.98 -17.75
C VAL A 135 -16.97 -6.35 -18.12
N VAL A 136 -16.69 -6.50 -19.41
CA VAL A 136 -15.34 -6.86 -19.91
C VAL A 136 -14.89 -5.82 -20.92
N GLY A 137 -13.72 -5.26 -20.71
CA GLY A 137 -13.20 -4.26 -21.63
C GLY A 137 -11.77 -3.84 -21.36
N VAL A 138 -11.34 -2.82 -22.08
CA VAL A 138 -10.02 -2.22 -21.95
C VAL A 138 -10.16 -0.78 -21.50
N ARG A 139 -9.54 -0.44 -20.37
CA ARG A 139 -9.43 0.94 -19.89
C ARG A 139 -8.08 1.52 -20.28
N GLY A 140 -8.06 2.66 -20.96
CA GLY A 140 -6.84 3.35 -21.39
C GLY A 140 -6.40 4.38 -20.38
N TYR A 141 -5.44 4.04 -19.52
CA TYR A 141 -4.88 5.02 -18.58
C TYR A 141 -3.77 5.83 -19.24
N PRO A 142 -3.70 7.17 -19.02
CA PRO A 142 -2.70 8.02 -19.67
C PRO A 142 -1.25 7.59 -19.44
N THR A 143 -0.92 7.08 -18.25
CA THR A 143 0.45 6.73 -17.84
C THR A 143 0.74 5.23 -17.84
N LEU A 144 -0.23 4.39 -17.45
CA LEU A 144 -0.06 2.93 -17.40
C LEU A 144 -0.31 2.23 -18.73
N GLY A 145 -0.92 2.95 -19.68
CA GLY A 145 -1.40 2.35 -20.92
C GLY A 145 -2.68 1.53 -20.73
N PRO A 146 -3.02 0.69 -21.72
CA PRO A 146 -4.26 -0.05 -21.74
C PRO A 146 -4.26 -1.22 -20.74
N ARG A 147 -5.34 -1.36 -19.97
CA ARG A 147 -5.55 -2.45 -19.03
C ARG A 147 -6.82 -3.22 -19.38
N ALA A 148 -6.69 -4.53 -19.57
CA ALA A 148 -7.79 -5.46 -19.82
C ALA A 148 -8.43 -5.86 -18.49
N LEU A 149 -9.70 -5.50 -18.29
CA LEU A 149 -10.40 -5.64 -17.03
C LEU A 149 -11.64 -6.55 -17.18
N ASN A 150 -11.84 -7.39 -16.17
CA ASN A 150 -13.12 -8.02 -15.86
C ASN A 150 -13.70 -7.34 -14.62
N ILE A 151 -14.80 -6.64 -14.77
CA ILE A 151 -15.45 -5.89 -13.69
C ILE A 151 -16.73 -6.61 -13.29
N PHE A 152 -16.88 -6.89 -12.00
CA PHE A 152 -18.07 -7.50 -11.41
C PHE A 152 -18.78 -6.46 -10.53
N LEU A 153 -20.01 -6.10 -10.90
CA LEU A 153 -20.83 -5.10 -10.23
C LEU A 153 -21.95 -5.85 -9.50
N GLN A 154 -22.10 -5.63 -8.19
CA GLN A 154 -23.01 -6.41 -7.35
C GLN A 154 -23.86 -5.49 -6.46
N PRO A 155 -25.18 -5.74 -6.36
CA PRO A 155 -26.02 -5.17 -5.33
C PRO A 155 -26.13 -6.11 -4.12
N ASN A 156 -25.88 -5.59 -2.91
CA ASN A 156 -26.09 -6.30 -1.65
C ASN A 156 -26.86 -5.42 -0.67
N GLY A 157 -28.20 -5.50 -0.66
CA GLY A 157 -29.03 -4.61 0.14
C GLY A 157 -28.85 -3.16 -0.32
N SER A 158 -28.37 -2.26 0.56
CA SER A 158 -28.02 -0.88 0.19
C SER A 158 -26.59 -0.71 -0.30
N TYR A 159 -25.80 -1.79 -0.35
CA TYR A 159 -24.39 -1.74 -0.72
C TYR A 159 -24.20 -2.03 -2.19
N PHE A 160 -23.54 -1.12 -2.88
CA PHE A 160 -22.99 -1.35 -4.21
C PHE A 160 -21.56 -1.81 -4.05
N SER A 161 -21.14 -2.84 -4.78
CA SER A 161 -19.73 -3.18 -4.88
C SER A 161 -19.29 -3.39 -6.32
N ALA A 162 -18.06 -2.96 -6.62
CA ALA A 162 -17.38 -3.24 -7.86
C ALA A 162 -16.05 -3.96 -7.59
N LEU A 163 -15.86 -5.09 -8.28
CA LEU A 163 -14.63 -5.86 -8.27
C LEU A 163 -13.97 -5.75 -9.64
N GLU A 164 -12.88 -5.00 -9.74
CA GLU A 164 -12.09 -4.88 -10.97
C GLU A 164 -10.93 -5.86 -10.95
N VAL A 165 -11.01 -6.88 -11.80
CA VAL A 165 -9.96 -7.89 -11.96
C VAL A 165 -9.14 -7.56 -13.20
N ASP A 166 -7.86 -7.23 -13.00
CA ASP A 166 -6.94 -6.89 -14.08
C ASP A 166 -6.22 -8.12 -14.63
N VAL A 167 -6.60 -8.49 -15.85
CA VAL A 167 -6.08 -9.67 -16.56
C VAL A 167 -4.98 -9.33 -17.56
N THR A 168 -4.48 -8.08 -17.56
CA THR A 168 -3.47 -7.62 -18.52
C THR A 168 -2.19 -8.42 -18.38
N GLY A 169 -1.77 -9.10 -19.44
CA GLY A 169 -0.53 -9.88 -19.47
C GLY A 169 -0.49 -11.07 -18.50
N ALA A 170 -1.63 -11.45 -17.89
CA ALA A 170 -1.70 -12.57 -16.96
C ALA A 170 -1.57 -13.91 -17.70
N ASP A 171 -0.76 -14.82 -17.14
CA ASP A 171 -0.69 -16.21 -17.60
C ASP A 171 -1.85 -17.07 -17.06
N GLU A 172 -1.97 -18.32 -17.51
CA GLU A 172 -3.10 -19.17 -17.12
C GLU A 172 -3.17 -19.44 -15.61
N ALA A 173 -2.01 -19.56 -14.94
CA ALA A 173 -1.95 -19.76 -13.49
C ALA A 173 -2.46 -18.53 -12.73
N THR A 174 -2.06 -17.34 -13.17
CA THR A 174 -2.53 -16.06 -12.64
C THR A 174 -4.03 -15.90 -12.89
N LEU A 175 -4.51 -16.23 -14.09
CA LEU A 175 -5.94 -16.19 -14.41
C LEU A 175 -6.78 -17.15 -13.54
N GLN A 176 -6.27 -18.35 -13.25
CA GLN A 176 -6.93 -19.29 -12.32
C GLN A 176 -6.98 -18.73 -10.90
N THR A 177 -5.89 -18.13 -10.43
CA THR A 177 -5.81 -17.47 -9.12
C THR A 177 -6.81 -16.32 -9.03
N LEU A 178 -6.85 -15.44 -10.02
CA LEU A 178 -7.77 -14.31 -10.10
C LEU A 178 -9.25 -14.75 -10.04
N ARG A 179 -9.60 -15.83 -10.77
CA ARG A 179 -10.95 -16.42 -10.72
C ARG A 179 -11.27 -16.94 -9.32
N ALA A 180 -10.33 -17.64 -8.68
CA ALA A 180 -10.53 -18.13 -7.32
C ALA A 180 -10.74 -16.97 -6.34
N VAL A 181 -9.87 -15.95 -6.35
CA VAL A 181 -9.98 -14.76 -5.50
C VAL A 181 -11.35 -14.09 -5.65
N ALA A 182 -11.74 -13.74 -6.88
CA ALA A 182 -12.99 -13.02 -7.15
C ALA A 182 -14.22 -13.76 -6.62
N ASN A 183 -14.24 -15.10 -6.70
CA ASN A 183 -15.36 -15.92 -6.22
C ASN A 183 -15.50 -15.99 -4.69
N THR A 184 -14.49 -15.53 -3.95
CA THR A 184 -14.51 -15.50 -2.47
C THR A 184 -14.94 -14.17 -1.88
N PHE A 185 -15.09 -13.12 -2.70
CA PHE A 185 -15.50 -11.80 -2.23
C PHE A 185 -16.89 -11.83 -1.60
N ARG A 186 -17.03 -11.25 -0.40
CA ARG A 186 -18.29 -11.13 0.33
C ARG A 186 -18.42 -9.75 0.93
N VAL A 187 -19.60 -9.15 0.83
CA VAL A 187 -19.96 -7.88 1.48
C VAL A 187 -20.72 -8.17 2.78
N ASN A 188 -20.30 -7.56 3.87
CA ASN A 188 -21.02 -7.56 5.14
C ASN A 188 -21.94 -6.34 5.21
N THR A 189 -23.22 -6.55 4.91
CA THR A 189 -24.23 -5.48 4.89
C THR A 189 -24.61 -4.93 6.27
N ALA A 190 -24.11 -5.53 7.35
CA ALA A 190 -24.31 -5.03 8.72
C ALA A 190 -23.19 -4.07 9.18
N ALA A 191 -22.07 -3.99 8.45
CA ALA A 191 -20.93 -3.17 8.83
C ALA A 191 -21.24 -1.66 8.70
N PRO A 192 -20.82 -0.82 9.67
CA PRO A 192 -21.08 0.61 9.65
C PRO A 192 -20.19 1.31 8.60
N LEU A 193 -20.72 1.48 7.39
CA LEU A 193 -20.12 2.32 6.34
C LEU A 193 -20.97 3.57 6.13
N ARG A 194 -20.33 4.75 6.11
CA ARG A 194 -20.99 6.04 5.84
C ARG A 194 -21.71 5.99 4.49
N GLN A 195 -22.88 6.64 4.42
CA GLN A 195 -23.60 6.78 3.17
C GLN A 195 -22.84 7.65 2.17
N GLY A 196 -22.81 7.23 0.91
CA GLY A 196 -22.21 7.99 -0.19
C GLY A 196 -22.83 7.65 -1.53
N ALA A 197 -22.30 8.25 -2.59
CA ALA A 197 -22.75 8.03 -3.97
C ALA A 197 -21.76 7.17 -4.76
N VAL A 198 -22.26 6.41 -5.72
CA VAL A 198 -21.40 5.59 -6.59
C VAL A 198 -20.73 6.50 -7.60
N PHE A 199 -19.40 6.48 -7.63
CA PHE A 199 -18.58 7.21 -8.60
C PHE A 199 -17.78 6.27 -9.50
N PRO A 200 -17.31 6.76 -10.66
CA PRO A 200 -16.46 5.97 -11.54
C PRO A 200 -15.22 5.41 -10.86
N ALA A 201 -14.69 4.35 -11.47
CA ALA A 201 -13.40 3.80 -11.11
C ALA A 201 -12.31 4.90 -11.17
N GLY A 202 -11.77 5.25 -10.02
CA GLY A 202 -10.62 6.16 -9.93
C GLY A 202 -9.37 5.39 -10.30
N VAL A 203 -8.54 5.97 -11.17
CA VAL A 203 -7.18 5.47 -11.35
C VAL A 203 -6.46 5.67 -10.03
N THR A 204 -5.84 4.62 -9.56
CA THR A 204 -4.88 4.68 -8.46
C THR A 204 -3.90 3.61 -8.84
N SER A 205 -2.90 4.01 -9.59
CA SER A 205 -1.84 3.09 -9.94
C SER A 205 -0.63 3.46 -9.14
N ALA A 206 -0.49 2.79 -8.00
CA ALA A 206 0.82 2.40 -7.55
C ALA A 206 1.44 1.56 -8.68
N THR A 207 2.52 2.06 -9.28
CA THR A 207 3.48 1.16 -9.93
C THR A 207 3.97 0.30 -8.78
N GLY A 208 3.58 -0.99 -8.75
CA GLY A 208 3.45 -1.76 -7.51
C GLY A 208 4.71 -1.90 -6.64
N VAL A 209 5.84 -1.31 -7.04
CA VAL A 209 7.07 -1.15 -6.25
C VAL A 209 6.93 -0.10 -5.15
N ILE A 210 6.27 1.02 -5.45
CA ILE A 210 6.02 2.09 -4.49
C ILE A 210 4.53 2.16 -4.21
N GLY A 211 4.16 1.69 -3.03
CA GLY A 211 2.83 1.84 -2.49
C GLY A 211 2.71 3.13 -1.71
N PHE A 212 1.49 3.43 -1.29
CA PHE A 212 1.21 4.59 -0.50
C PHE A 212 0.07 4.22 0.46
N GLN A 213 0.06 4.71 1.70
CA GLN A 213 -0.89 4.25 2.72
C GLN A 213 -1.24 5.38 3.71
N ASN A 214 -2.20 5.12 4.60
CA ASN A 214 -2.53 5.99 5.74
C ASN A 214 -2.81 7.45 5.34
N TYR A 215 -3.47 7.64 4.20
CA TYR A 215 -3.68 8.96 3.64
C TYR A 215 -4.80 9.73 4.33
N LEU A 216 -4.69 11.04 4.24
CA LEU A 216 -5.76 11.98 4.52
C LEU A 216 -5.70 13.12 3.50
N HIS A 217 -6.85 13.69 3.17
CA HIS A 217 -6.89 15.00 2.55
C HIS A 217 -7.65 15.97 3.44
N TRP A 218 -7.23 17.22 3.45
CA TRP A 218 -7.80 18.23 4.33
C TRP A 218 -7.52 19.64 3.80
N GLN A 219 -8.27 20.61 4.30
CA GLN A 219 -8.06 22.02 3.96
C GLN A 219 -7.48 22.74 5.17
N ASP A 220 -6.39 23.48 4.97
CA ASP A 220 -5.80 24.30 6.01
C ASP A 220 -6.54 25.63 6.21
N SER A 221 -6.22 26.34 7.28
CA SER A 221 -6.87 27.61 7.65
C SER A 221 -6.68 28.72 6.61
N ASN A 222 -5.67 28.60 5.75
CA ASN A 222 -5.41 29.55 4.66
C ASN A 222 -6.09 29.14 3.35
N GLY A 223 -6.89 28.06 3.37
CA GLY A 223 -7.63 27.55 2.22
C GLY A 223 -6.83 26.60 1.32
N GLY A 224 -5.57 26.30 1.67
CA GLY A 224 -4.75 25.34 0.94
C GLY A 224 -5.30 23.92 1.09
N PHE A 225 -5.26 23.14 0.00
CA PHE A 225 -5.69 21.75 0.01
C PHE A 225 -4.48 20.85 0.17
N ASN A 226 -4.50 19.98 1.17
CA ASN A 226 -3.38 19.13 1.56
C ASN A 226 -3.73 17.67 1.28
N LEU A 227 -2.80 16.95 0.65
CA LEU A 227 -2.77 15.50 0.60
C LEU A 227 -1.61 15.02 1.48
N THR A 228 -1.91 14.28 2.53
CA THR A 228 -0.94 13.68 3.45
C THR A 228 -1.08 12.17 3.42
N GLY A 229 0.00 11.47 3.79
CA GLY A 229 0.02 10.02 3.82
C GLY A 229 1.43 9.51 4.03
N GLN A 230 1.62 8.22 3.80
CA GLN A 230 2.93 7.60 3.78
C GLN A 230 3.19 6.95 2.42
N VAL A 231 4.43 6.97 1.99
CA VAL A 231 4.95 6.16 0.89
C VAL A 231 5.56 4.90 1.49
N VAL A 232 5.29 3.74 0.91
CA VAL A 232 5.88 2.46 1.32
C VAL A 232 6.65 1.86 0.16
N ASN A 233 7.90 1.51 0.40
CA ASN A 233 8.66 0.72 -0.56
C ASN A 233 8.28 -0.74 -0.40
N GLN A 234 7.53 -1.25 -1.35
CA GLN A 234 7.06 -2.62 -1.32
C GLN A 234 8.09 -3.58 -1.90
N SER A 235 9.12 -3.14 -2.67
CA SER A 235 10.09 -4.04 -3.29
C SER A 235 11.28 -4.41 -2.38
N GLU A 236 12.17 -5.26 -2.90
CA GLU A 236 13.45 -5.60 -2.26
C GLU A 236 14.58 -4.61 -2.60
N GLU A 237 14.35 -3.70 -3.54
CA GLU A 237 15.32 -2.68 -3.96
C GLU A 237 15.15 -1.41 -3.12
N ALA A 238 16.25 -0.74 -2.77
CA ALA A 238 16.17 0.58 -2.15
C ALA A 238 16.02 1.66 -3.24
N PHE A 239 15.25 2.72 -2.95
CA PHE A 239 15.03 3.84 -3.87
C PHE A 239 15.57 5.15 -3.32
N GLU A 240 16.08 6.00 -4.20
CA GLU A 240 16.52 7.36 -3.89
C GLU A 240 15.89 8.38 -4.84
N ALA A 241 16.06 9.67 -4.51
CA ALA A 241 15.55 10.80 -5.29
C ALA A 241 14.04 10.72 -5.62
N MET A 242 13.24 10.27 -4.65
CA MET A 242 11.82 10.04 -4.87
C MET A 242 11.04 11.35 -4.99
N ARG A 243 10.41 11.52 -6.15
CA ARG A 243 9.47 12.61 -6.45
C ARG A 243 8.05 12.08 -6.38
N LEU A 244 7.22 12.78 -5.63
CA LEU A 244 5.79 12.57 -5.59
C LEU A 244 5.10 13.66 -6.39
N THR A 245 4.10 13.28 -7.19
CA THR A 245 3.27 14.22 -7.94
C THR A 245 1.80 13.90 -7.68
N GLY A 246 1.08 14.85 -7.12
CA GLY A 246 -0.36 14.83 -6.92
C GLY A 246 -1.08 15.57 -8.03
N PHE A 247 -2.14 14.99 -8.56
CA PHE A 247 -3.03 15.59 -9.54
C PHE A 247 -4.43 15.72 -8.95
N LEU A 248 -5.09 16.86 -9.15
CA LEU A 248 -6.53 17.02 -8.91
C LEU A 248 -7.23 16.97 -10.27
N LEU A 249 -8.26 16.14 -10.40
CA LEU A 249 -8.90 15.89 -11.70
C LEU A 249 -10.41 16.11 -11.66
N ASP A 250 -10.96 16.55 -12.78
CA ASP A 250 -12.40 16.67 -12.99
C ASP A 250 -13.04 15.31 -13.28
N GLU A 251 -14.38 15.28 -13.36
CA GLU A 251 -15.15 14.08 -13.71
C GLU A 251 -14.80 13.54 -15.10
N ALA A 252 -14.29 14.36 -16.02
CA ALA A 252 -14.02 14.01 -17.41
C ALA A 252 -12.59 13.51 -17.69
N GLY A 253 -11.72 13.42 -16.69
CA GLY A 253 -10.35 12.93 -16.94
C GLY A 253 -9.26 13.98 -16.80
N ASN A 254 -9.63 15.27 -16.84
CA ASN A 254 -8.67 16.34 -17.05
C ASN A 254 -8.00 16.75 -15.75
N ILE A 255 -6.69 17.02 -15.83
CA ILE A 255 -5.91 17.58 -14.73
C ILE A 255 -6.31 19.05 -14.55
N LEU A 256 -6.87 19.37 -13.38
CA LEU A 256 -7.24 20.72 -12.96
C LEU A 256 -6.12 21.41 -12.19
N ALA A 257 -5.33 20.63 -11.44
CA ALA A 257 -4.17 21.11 -10.70
C ALA A 257 -3.13 20.00 -10.55
N GLU A 258 -1.87 20.39 -10.46
CA GLU A 258 -0.73 19.51 -10.22
C GLU A 258 0.13 20.08 -9.10
N ARG A 259 0.61 19.22 -8.21
CA ARG A 259 1.63 19.56 -7.22
C ARG A 259 2.66 18.46 -7.12
N SER A 260 3.93 18.82 -7.22
CA SER A 260 5.03 17.88 -6.95
C SER A 260 5.82 18.25 -5.69
N GLY A 261 6.40 17.24 -5.07
CA GLY A 261 7.29 17.32 -3.92
C GLY A 261 8.36 16.24 -4.00
N ILE A 262 9.47 16.45 -3.28
CA ILE A 262 10.48 15.41 -3.07
C ILE A 262 10.22 14.83 -1.70
N LEU A 263 10.29 13.50 -1.57
CA LEU A 263 10.15 12.85 -0.27
C LEU A 263 11.28 13.34 0.65
N SER A 264 10.96 13.65 1.91
CA SER A 264 11.95 14.11 2.88
C SER A 264 13.01 13.06 3.22
N LEU A 265 12.72 11.77 3.07
CA LEU A 265 13.68 10.68 3.24
C LEU A 265 14.55 10.55 1.97
N ASP A 266 15.87 10.40 2.12
CA ASP A 266 16.79 10.41 0.95
C ASP A 266 16.81 9.04 0.28
N VAL A 267 16.83 7.97 1.09
CA VAL A 267 16.76 6.58 0.64
C VAL A 267 15.61 5.89 1.36
N LEU A 268 14.68 5.31 0.59
CA LEU A 268 13.61 4.46 1.10
C LEU A 268 13.99 3.00 0.84
N ARG A 269 14.45 2.29 1.87
CA ARG A 269 14.87 0.88 1.79
C ARG A 269 13.67 -0.06 1.67
N ALA A 270 13.94 -1.32 1.33
CA ALA A 270 12.93 -2.36 1.22
C ALA A 270 12.06 -2.44 2.47
N GLY A 271 10.74 -2.35 2.30
CA GLY A 271 9.76 -2.37 3.39
C GLY A 271 9.66 -1.09 4.21
N GLU A 272 10.50 -0.08 3.97
CA GLU A 272 10.43 1.17 4.71
C GLU A 272 9.25 2.04 4.28
N VAL A 273 8.85 2.89 5.23
CA VAL A 273 7.73 3.80 5.10
C VAL A 273 8.21 5.21 5.40
N ALA A 274 7.77 6.21 4.64
CA ALA A 274 8.10 7.61 4.87
C ALA A 274 6.90 8.52 4.65
N PRO A 275 6.68 9.51 5.53
CA PRO A 275 5.53 10.39 5.40
C PRO A 275 5.73 11.40 4.26
N PHE A 276 4.61 11.86 3.69
CA PHE A 276 4.61 12.94 2.71
C PHE A 276 3.47 13.93 2.96
N ARG A 277 3.66 15.14 2.41
CA ARG A 277 2.66 16.19 2.32
C ARG A 277 2.76 16.88 0.95
N LEU A 278 1.65 16.94 0.22
CA LEU A 278 1.50 17.72 -1.00
C LEU A 278 0.44 18.80 -0.77
N ARG A 279 0.87 20.06 -0.75
CA ARG A 279 0.01 21.23 -0.53
C ARG A 279 -0.28 21.95 -1.86
N PHE A 280 -1.57 22.03 -2.21
CA PHE A 280 -2.09 22.83 -3.32
C PHE A 280 -2.48 24.21 -2.78
N ASP A 281 -1.62 25.21 -3.02
CA ASP A 281 -1.74 26.55 -2.42
C ASP A 281 -3.01 27.30 -2.84
N THR A 282 -3.54 27.00 -4.03
CA THR A 282 -4.79 27.57 -4.54
C THR A 282 -6.05 26.85 -4.03
N GLY A 283 -5.89 25.86 -3.15
CA GLY A 283 -6.98 25.01 -2.67
C GLY A 283 -7.43 23.95 -3.69
N ARG A 284 -8.55 23.29 -3.38
CA ARG A 284 -9.20 22.29 -4.25
C ARG A 284 -10.13 23.01 -5.24
N PRO A 285 -9.91 22.89 -6.56
CA PRO A 285 -10.87 23.39 -7.55
C PRO A 285 -12.27 22.79 -7.32
N THR A 286 -13.32 23.58 -7.48
CA THR A 286 -14.70 23.14 -7.18
C THR A 286 -15.18 21.99 -8.05
N THR A 287 -14.62 21.83 -9.25
CA THR A 287 -14.92 20.73 -10.18
C THR A 287 -14.01 19.52 -9.97
N ALA A 288 -13.06 19.56 -9.04
CA ALA A 288 -12.21 18.42 -8.74
C ALA A 288 -13.00 17.37 -7.96
N VAL A 289 -13.19 16.20 -8.58
CA VAL A 289 -13.94 15.08 -7.99
C VAL A 289 -13.04 13.94 -7.56
N ARG A 290 -11.78 13.91 -8.03
CA ARG A 290 -10.79 12.91 -7.66
C ARG A 290 -9.39 13.51 -7.57
N TYR A 291 -8.48 12.76 -6.96
CA TYR A 291 -7.05 13.01 -7.06
C TYR A 291 -6.28 11.72 -7.35
N GLU A 292 -5.08 11.88 -7.88
CA GLU A 292 -4.12 10.80 -8.11
C GLU A 292 -2.78 11.21 -7.52
N ILE A 293 -2.03 10.25 -6.99
CA ILE A 293 -0.66 10.47 -6.50
C ILE A 293 0.24 9.48 -7.21
N HIS A 294 1.28 10.00 -7.86
CA HIS A 294 2.25 9.23 -8.62
C HIS A 294 3.61 9.37 -7.94
N ALA A 295 4.38 8.30 -7.91
CA ALA A 295 5.77 8.31 -7.46
C ALA A 295 6.69 8.01 -8.64
N ALA A 296 7.79 8.76 -8.71
CA ALA A 296 8.93 8.46 -9.56
C ALA A 296 10.19 8.43 -8.68
N ALA A 297 10.93 7.33 -8.74
CA ALA A 297 12.19 7.17 -8.02
C ALA A 297 13.18 6.41 -8.90
N ARG A 298 14.45 6.37 -8.49
CA ARG A 298 15.47 5.53 -9.10
C ARG A 298 16.05 4.59 -8.06
N ALA A 299 16.57 3.44 -8.50
CA ALA A 299 17.30 2.53 -7.61
C ALA A 299 18.45 3.29 -6.92
N ALA A 300 18.64 2.99 -5.64
CA ALA A 300 19.62 3.67 -4.81
C ALA A 300 21.03 3.15 -5.10
N ASP A 301 21.82 3.99 -5.79
CA ASP A 301 23.22 3.71 -6.12
C ASP A 301 24.17 4.73 -5.46
N PHE A 302 23.80 6.02 -5.47
CA PHE A 302 24.68 7.11 -5.06
C PHE A 302 24.49 7.46 -3.58
N ASP A 303 23.25 7.65 -3.16
CA ASP A 303 22.94 8.00 -1.79
C ASP A 303 23.14 6.80 -0.89
N ARG A 304 22.98 5.56 -1.38
CA ARG A 304 23.25 4.33 -0.58
C ARG A 304 24.63 4.30 0.09
N ASN A 305 25.68 4.83 -0.56
CA ASN A 305 27.04 4.84 0.01
C ASN A 305 27.25 5.96 1.02
N ARG A 306 26.43 7.01 0.98
CA ARG A 306 26.42 8.10 1.95
C ARG A 306 25.30 7.98 2.96
N PHE A 307 24.35 7.07 2.74
CA PHE A 307 23.14 6.96 3.53
C PHE A 307 23.50 6.53 4.94
N TYR A 308 22.98 7.29 5.89
CA TYR A 308 23.15 7.01 7.30
C TYR A 308 21.77 6.96 7.93
N GLY A 309 21.20 5.76 7.96
CA GLY A 309 19.81 5.52 8.31
C GLY A 309 19.52 5.61 9.80
N ASP A 310 18.22 5.55 10.10
CA ASP A 310 17.62 5.67 11.44
C ASP A 310 18.23 4.72 12.47
N GLU A 311 18.63 3.51 12.06
CA GLU A 311 19.23 2.50 12.94
C GLU A 311 20.55 2.95 13.59
N ASN A 312 21.15 4.03 13.09
CA ASN A 312 22.40 4.59 13.59
C ASN A 312 22.17 5.69 14.63
N PHE A 313 20.92 6.02 14.95
CA PHE A 313 20.55 7.06 15.89
C PHE A 313 19.69 6.51 17.04
N ILE A 314 19.68 7.24 18.14
CA ILE A 314 18.76 7.04 19.25
C ILE A 314 18.07 8.38 19.52
N ILE A 315 16.75 8.36 19.61
CA ILE A 315 15.96 9.47 20.15
C ILE A 315 15.71 9.21 21.64
N GLY A 316 15.91 10.24 22.46
CA GLY A 316 15.64 10.21 23.89
C GLY A 316 15.04 11.52 24.38
N GLU A 317 14.49 11.49 25.60
CA GLU A 317 13.90 12.68 26.25
C GLU A 317 12.83 13.37 25.38
N GLU A 318 12.05 12.57 24.66
CA GLU A 318 11.02 13.09 23.78
C GLU A 318 9.81 13.63 24.56
N GLU A 319 9.27 14.75 24.08
CA GLU A 319 8.02 15.31 24.56
C GLU A 319 7.25 15.97 23.43
N ALA A 320 5.93 15.88 23.50
CA ALA A 320 5.00 16.58 22.62
C ALA A 320 4.17 17.57 23.43
N ARG A 321 4.11 18.82 22.97
CA ARG A 321 3.34 19.89 23.60
C ARG A 321 2.63 20.76 22.56
N ILE A 322 1.56 21.42 22.97
CA ILE A 322 0.93 22.46 22.16
C ILE A 322 1.46 23.83 22.62
N SER A 323 1.93 24.66 21.68
CA SER A 323 2.38 26.03 21.96
C SER A 323 1.20 26.96 22.27
N GLU A 324 1.49 28.16 22.78
CA GLU A 324 0.46 29.19 22.99
C GLU A 324 -0.27 29.58 21.69
N ASP A 325 0.43 29.52 20.56
CA ASP A 325 -0.12 29.79 19.22
C ASP A 325 -0.88 28.58 18.63
N GLY A 326 -0.99 27.48 19.37
CA GLY A 326 -1.72 26.28 18.97
C GLY A 326 -0.94 25.31 18.08
N PHE A 327 0.38 25.48 17.93
CA PHE A 327 1.22 24.58 17.15
C PHE A 327 1.61 23.35 17.96
N LEU A 328 1.65 22.19 17.32
CA LEU A 328 2.23 20.99 17.93
C LEU A 328 3.75 21.09 17.83
N ILE A 329 4.42 21.00 18.97
CA ILE A 329 5.88 20.98 19.10
C ILE A 329 6.30 19.62 19.62
N ILE A 330 7.17 18.94 18.87
CA ILE A 330 7.81 17.69 19.29
C ILE A 330 9.30 17.98 19.49
N SER A 331 9.80 17.81 20.71
CA SER A 331 11.19 18.07 21.07
C SER A 331 11.83 16.86 21.73
N GLY A 332 13.16 16.78 21.66
CA GLY A 332 13.93 15.73 22.30
C GLY A 332 15.42 15.84 22.00
N LEU A 333 16.16 14.79 22.32
CA LEU A 333 17.58 14.62 21.99
C LEU A 333 17.73 13.53 20.94
N VAL A 334 18.54 13.80 19.90
CA VAL A 334 18.99 12.77 18.96
C VAL A 334 20.48 12.53 19.15
N GLN A 335 20.83 11.27 19.37
CA GLN A 335 22.21 10.82 19.58
C GLN A 335 22.67 9.97 18.40
N ASN A 336 23.89 10.21 17.92
CA ASN A 336 24.55 9.28 17.01
C ASN A 336 25.04 8.05 17.79
N ASN A 337 24.42 6.91 17.58
CA ASN A 337 24.67 5.66 18.30
C ASN A 337 25.63 4.70 17.55
N ASN A 338 26.21 5.13 16.43
CA ASN A 338 27.20 4.33 15.71
C ASN A 338 28.59 4.99 15.76
N THR A 339 29.58 4.32 15.17
CA THR A 339 31.00 4.70 15.22
C THR A 339 31.42 5.65 14.10
N GLN A 340 30.53 5.99 13.17
CA GLN A 340 30.80 6.92 12.07
C GLN A 340 30.34 8.33 12.43
N LEU A 341 30.95 9.34 11.83
CA LEU A 341 30.47 10.72 11.92
C LEU A 341 29.28 10.90 10.97
N ALA A 342 28.21 11.50 11.48
CA ALA A 342 27.03 11.84 10.69
C ALA A 342 27.01 13.34 10.34
N THR A 343 26.46 13.67 9.18
CA THR A 343 26.24 15.03 8.68
C THR A 343 24.80 15.17 8.19
N ASN A 344 24.32 16.40 7.97
CA ASN A 344 22.97 16.66 7.42
C ASN A 344 21.85 15.91 8.17
N VAL A 345 21.99 15.80 9.50
CA VAL A 345 21.05 15.02 10.31
C VAL A 345 19.70 15.73 10.34
N LYS A 346 18.63 15.01 9.99
CA LYS A 346 17.26 15.52 10.01
C LYS A 346 16.32 14.55 10.72
N ILE A 347 15.31 15.14 11.35
CA ILE A 347 14.19 14.46 11.99
C ILE A 347 12.98 14.63 11.09
N ILE A 348 12.35 13.51 10.74
CA ILE A 348 11.15 13.43 9.92
C ILE A 348 10.04 12.93 10.82
N ALA A 349 9.03 13.76 11.06
CA ALA A 349 7.90 13.45 11.93
C ALA A 349 6.67 13.07 11.10
N THR A 350 6.01 11.98 11.50
CA THR A 350 4.68 11.58 11.03
C THR A 350 3.70 11.76 12.18
N ILE A 351 2.61 12.48 11.97
CA ILE A 351 1.58 12.68 12.99
C ILE A 351 0.32 11.96 12.52
N LEU A 352 -0.20 11.06 13.36
CA LEU A 352 -1.30 10.15 13.05
C LEU A 352 -2.53 10.48 13.90
N ASP A 353 -3.72 10.36 13.34
CA ASP A 353 -4.97 10.39 14.10
C ASP A 353 -5.29 9.01 14.75
N ALA A 354 -6.41 8.93 15.46
CA ALA A 354 -6.85 7.71 16.13
C ALA A 354 -7.27 6.59 15.16
N GLN A 355 -7.42 6.87 13.87
CA GLN A 355 -7.70 5.92 12.80
C GLN A 355 -6.41 5.49 12.08
N GLY A 356 -5.26 6.05 12.45
CA GLY A 356 -3.97 5.80 11.81
C GLY A 356 -3.77 6.57 10.51
N GLN A 357 -4.56 7.61 10.21
CA GLN A 357 -4.34 8.47 9.04
C GLN A 357 -3.32 9.56 9.36
N VAL A 358 -2.47 9.90 8.40
CA VAL A 358 -1.46 10.96 8.56
C VAL A 358 -2.14 12.32 8.51
N VAL A 359 -2.22 13.00 9.65
CA VAL A 359 -2.76 14.36 9.76
C VAL A 359 -1.70 15.44 9.53
N ALA A 360 -0.42 15.12 9.69
CA ALA A 360 0.69 16.00 9.30
C ALA A 360 1.98 15.21 9.06
N ALA A 361 2.87 15.80 8.27
CA ALA A 361 4.21 15.32 8.00
C ALA A 361 5.15 16.53 7.97
N GLU A 362 6.19 16.52 8.80
CA GLU A 362 7.14 17.63 8.90
C GLU A 362 8.58 17.13 8.96
N THR A 363 9.53 17.99 8.59
CA THR A 363 10.95 17.66 8.59
C THR A 363 11.77 18.85 9.09
N THR A 364 12.68 18.60 10.01
CA THR A 364 13.60 19.60 10.53
C THR A 364 15.03 19.08 10.52
N PHE A 365 15.99 19.94 10.25
CA PHE A 365 17.41 19.62 10.42
C PHE A 365 17.83 19.92 11.85
N VAL A 366 18.68 19.08 12.43
CA VAL A 366 19.28 19.40 13.72
C VAL A 366 20.17 20.63 13.57
N ASN A 367 20.25 21.45 14.60
CA ASN A 367 21.04 22.68 14.56
C ASN A 367 22.54 22.41 14.84
N GLN A 368 23.08 21.40 14.15
CA GLN A 368 24.47 20.97 14.25
C GLN A 368 24.89 20.29 12.95
N GLU A 369 25.95 20.81 12.32
CA GLU A 369 26.41 20.35 10.99
C GLU A 369 26.91 18.90 11.01
N THR A 370 27.59 18.51 12.09
CA THR A 370 28.19 17.18 12.25
C THR A 370 27.90 16.59 13.62
N LEU A 371 27.48 15.33 13.68
CA LEU A 371 27.24 14.60 14.93
C LEU A 371 28.22 13.43 15.06
N ARG A 372 29.14 13.54 16.03
CA ARG A 372 30.18 12.52 16.28
C ARG A 372 29.60 11.27 16.96
N PRO A 373 30.31 10.13 16.94
CA PRO A 373 29.92 8.95 17.71
C PRO A 373 29.64 9.28 19.19
N GLY A 374 28.45 8.91 19.65
CA GLY A 374 27.97 9.14 21.03
C GLY A 374 27.53 10.57 21.33
N GLU A 375 27.66 11.51 20.39
CA GLU A 375 27.22 12.89 20.58
C GLU A 375 25.71 13.01 20.42
N ALA A 376 25.08 13.79 21.31
CA ALA A 376 23.65 14.07 21.30
C ALA A 376 23.38 15.56 21.11
N VAL A 377 22.37 15.88 20.30
CA VAL A 377 21.96 17.26 19.98
C VAL A 377 20.44 17.39 20.17
N PRO A 378 19.94 18.50 20.73
CA PRO A 378 18.50 18.74 20.80
C PRO A 378 17.90 18.98 19.41
N PHE A 379 16.67 18.54 19.23
CA PHE A 379 15.84 18.87 18.07
C PHE A 379 14.48 19.42 18.52
N GLU A 380 13.87 20.21 17.65
CA GLU A 380 12.48 20.67 17.79
C GLU A 380 11.81 20.63 16.41
N VAL A 381 10.74 19.84 16.30
CA VAL A 381 9.84 19.80 15.13
C VAL A 381 8.61 20.63 15.47
N THR A 382 8.36 21.68 14.68
CA THR A 382 7.16 22.52 14.79
C THR A 382 6.17 22.15 13.69
N VAL A 383 4.97 21.74 14.07
CA VAL A 383 3.86 21.42 13.17
C VAL A 383 2.81 22.51 13.32
N SER A 384 2.72 23.38 12.32
CA SER A 384 1.84 24.57 12.35
C SER A 384 0.41 24.29 11.88
N GLU A 385 0.19 23.22 11.11
CA GLU A 385 -1.11 22.87 10.56
C GLU A 385 -1.32 21.34 10.65
N LEU A 386 -2.53 20.94 11.02
CA LEU A 386 -2.94 19.54 11.18
C LEU A 386 -4.27 19.31 10.45
N GLY A 387 -4.38 18.16 9.77
CA GLY A 387 -5.62 17.71 9.14
C GLY A 387 -6.70 17.20 10.10
N GLY A 388 -6.42 17.18 11.39
CA GLY A 388 -7.28 16.65 12.44
C GLY A 388 -6.55 16.56 13.79
N PRO A 389 -7.19 16.04 14.85
CA PRO A 389 -6.51 15.82 16.12
C PRO A 389 -5.41 14.76 15.97
N GLY A 390 -4.17 15.13 16.29
CA GLY A 390 -3.06 14.18 16.41
C GLY A 390 -3.25 13.30 17.65
N PHE A 391 -3.18 11.98 17.46
CA PHE A 391 -3.29 10.97 18.51
C PHE A 391 -1.92 10.38 18.88
N SER A 392 -1.08 10.12 17.88
CA SER A 392 0.28 9.61 18.06
C SER A 392 1.22 10.23 17.02
N TYR A 393 2.53 10.05 17.22
CA TYR A 393 3.53 10.45 16.26
C TYR A 393 4.64 9.40 16.16
N ASP A 394 5.26 9.32 14.98
CA ASP A 394 6.46 8.53 14.71
C ASP A 394 7.58 9.47 14.26
N LEU A 395 8.81 9.21 14.70
CA LEU A 395 9.99 9.96 14.31
C LEU A 395 10.96 9.04 13.57
N LEU A 396 11.42 9.50 12.41
CA LEU A 396 12.54 8.92 11.68
C LEU A 396 13.72 9.88 11.71
N VAL A 397 14.91 9.35 11.92
CA VAL A 397 16.15 10.09 11.79
C VAL A 397 16.89 9.60 10.56
N GLN A 398 17.49 10.52 9.82
CA GLN A 398 18.57 10.15 8.92
C GLN A 398 19.65 11.21 8.90
N GLY A 399 20.83 10.82 8.44
CA GLY A 399 21.88 11.73 8.05
C GLY A 399 22.64 11.22 6.84
N SER A 400 23.84 11.74 6.67
CA SER A 400 24.77 11.32 5.64
C SER A 400 26.16 11.11 6.20
N LEU A 401 26.87 10.12 5.67
CA LEU A 401 28.32 10.03 5.80
C LEU A 401 28.99 11.18 5.01
N PRO A 402 30.11 11.72 5.51
CA PRO A 402 30.80 12.87 4.91
C PRO A 402 31.38 12.63 3.50
#